data_AF-A0A946VW68-F1
#
_entry.id   AF-A0A946VW68-F1
#
_cell.length_a   1.000
_cell.length_b   1.000
_cell.length_c   1.000
_cell.angle_alpha   90.00
_cell.angle_beta   90.00
_cell.angle_gamma   90.00
#
_symmetry.space_group_name_H-M   'P 1'
#
loop_
_entity.id
_entity.type
_entity.pdbx_description
1 polymer ?
#
loop_
_entity_poly.entity_id
_entity_poly.type
_entity_poly.pdbx_seq_one_letter_code
_entity_poly.pdbx_strand_id
1 'polypeptide(L)'
;STSSSAAVMPVTLQVVENKLGIRPDIARFLVPLGATINMTGTALYQGVATVFLAQVFQVELSLTNYIFVVTMAVAASVGSPATPGAGIIILSMVLEGVGIPAAGVALILGVDRILDMCRTSVNVLGDVVTCTTVQALTPNQPDQAMPGNAPGTADSVEPS
;
A
#
# COMPACT_ATOMS: atom_id res chain seq x y z
N SER A 1 9.07 8.53 11.82
CA SER A 1 9.04 7.42 10.86
C SER A 1 7.90 6.49 11.20
N THR A 2 6.82 6.51 10.42
CA THR A 2 5.65 5.64 10.60
C THR A 2 5.77 4.46 9.65
N SER A 3 5.91 3.25 10.18
CA SER A 3 6.01 2.00 9.40
C SER A 3 4.66 1.31 9.26
N SER A 4 3.59 2.09 9.07
CA SER A 4 2.22 1.59 8.97
C SER A 4 1.43 2.45 8.00
N SER A 5 0.81 1.82 7.00
CA SER A 5 -0.07 2.47 6.02
C SER A 5 -1.27 3.15 6.70
N ALA A 6 -1.80 2.53 7.76
CA ALA A 6 -2.89 3.11 8.55
C ALA A 6 -2.45 4.39 9.29
N ALA A 7 -1.22 4.41 9.81
CA ALA A 7 -0.70 5.59 10.52
C ALA A 7 -0.47 6.80 9.60
N VAL A 8 -0.23 6.57 8.30
CA VAL A 8 -0.06 7.65 7.31
C VAL A 8 -1.32 7.99 6.54
N MET A 9 -2.41 7.25 6.74
CA MET A 9 -3.69 7.42 6.03
C MET A 9 -4.20 8.88 6.01
N PRO A 10 -4.19 9.65 7.12
CA PRO A 10 -4.66 11.05 7.09
C PRO A 10 -3.80 11.95 6.19
N VAL A 11 -2.49 11.71 6.16
CA VAL A 11 -1.55 12.45 5.31
C VAL A 11 -1.75 12.06 3.85
N THR A 12 -1.93 10.77 3.57
CA THR A 12 -2.24 10.29 2.21
C THR A 12 -3.51 10.96 1.70
N LEU A 13 -4.59 10.97 2.47
CA LEU A 13 -5.85 11.64 2.12
C LEU A 13 -5.66 13.12 1.80
N GLN A 14 -4.91 13.85 2.62
CA GLN A 14 -4.61 15.27 2.35
C GLN A 14 -3.84 15.45 1.03
N VAL A 15 -2.92 14.54 0.69
CA VAL A 15 -2.14 14.63 -0.54
C VAL A 15 -3.00 14.30 -1.77
N VAL A 16 -3.77 13.20 -1.75
CA VAL A 16 -4.62 12.85 -2.90
C VAL A 16 -5.73 13.87 -3.13
N GLU A 17 -6.39 14.37 -2.09
CA GLU A 17 -7.45 15.39 -2.23
C GLU A 17 -6.87 16.76 -2.63
N ASN A 18 -5.90 17.29 -1.87
CA ASN A 18 -5.51 18.70 -2.01
C ASN A 18 -4.37 18.94 -3.02
N LYS A 19 -3.48 17.97 -3.24
CA LYS A 19 -2.33 18.14 -4.15
C LYS A 19 -2.55 17.47 -5.50
N LEU A 20 -3.23 16.33 -5.52
CA LEU A 20 -3.49 15.58 -6.75
C LEU A 20 -4.90 15.83 -7.32
N GLY A 21 -5.75 16.57 -6.59
CA GLY A 21 -7.09 16.95 -7.07
C GLY A 21 -8.03 15.75 -7.28
N ILE A 22 -7.77 14.63 -6.59
CA ILE A 22 -8.64 13.44 -6.67
C ILE A 22 -9.95 13.76 -5.96
N ARG A 23 -11.08 13.36 -6.55
CA ARG A 23 -12.39 13.62 -5.94
C ARG A 23 -12.48 12.97 -4.54
N PRO A 24 -13.05 13.67 -3.54
CA PRO A 24 -13.09 13.16 -2.16
C PRO A 24 -13.83 11.84 -2.00
N ASP A 25 -14.83 11.55 -2.82
CA ASP A 25 -15.56 10.27 -2.82
C ASP A 25 -14.64 9.10 -3.21
N ILE A 26 -13.81 9.27 -4.24
CA ILE A 26 -12.81 8.27 -4.63
C ILE A 26 -11.76 8.12 -3.53
N ALA A 27 -11.17 9.23 -3.09
CA ALA A 27 -10.04 9.22 -2.15
C ALA A 27 -10.43 8.59 -0.81
N ARG A 28 -11.58 8.98 -0.24
CA ARG A 28 -12.07 8.50 1.07
C ARG A 28 -12.56 7.06 1.03
N PHE A 29 -12.86 6.53 -0.15
CA PHE A 29 -13.17 5.12 -0.31
C PHE A 29 -11.90 4.28 -0.50
N LEU A 30 -11.03 4.67 -1.45
CA LEU A 30 -9.90 3.84 -1.86
C LEU A 30 -8.72 3.90 -0.88
N VAL A 31 -8.41 5.03 -0.26
CA VAL A 31 -7.25 5.13 0.64
C VAL A 31 -7.42 4.25 1.88
N PRO A 32 -8.57 4.25 2.60
CA PRO A 32 -8.78 3.34 3.72
C PRO A 32 -8.83 1.86 3.31
N LEU A 33 -9.43 1.57 2.15
CA LEU A 33 -9.49 0.23 1.60
C LEU A 33 -8.08 -0.29 1.27
N GLY A 34 -7.31 0.49 0.50
CA GLY A 34 -5.96 0.20 0.07
C GLY A 34 -4.98 0.01 1.22
N ALA A 35 -5.07 0.85 2.27
CA ALA A 35 -4.25 0.70 3.48
C ALA A 35 -4.42 -0.66 4.18
N THR A 36 -5.49 -1.41 3.89
CA THR A 36 -5.76 -2.75 4.41
C THR A 36 -5.42 -3.85 3.39
N ILE A 37 -5.81 -3.70 2.12
CA ILE A 37 -5.75 -4.79 1.13
C ILE A 37 -4.61 -4.66 0.12
N ASN A 38 -4.03 -3.48 -0.03
CA ASN A 38 -2.98 -3.21 -1.02
C ASN A 38 -1.60 -3.24 -0.35
N MET A 39 -1.18 -4.44 0.05
CA MET A 39 0.16 -4.65 0.61
C MET A 39 1.13 -5.27 -0.40
N THR A 40 1.22 -4.69 -1.60
CA THR A 40 2.12 -5.16 -2.68
C THR A 40 3.59 -5.16 -2.24
N GLY A 41 4.02 -4.16 -1.47
CA GLY A 41 5.35 -4.10 -0.87
C GLY A 41 5.62 -5.28 0.06
N THR A 42 4.61 -5.76 0.80
CA THR A 42 4.72 -6.96 1.63
C THR A 42 4.91 -8.20 0.76
N ALA A 43 4.11 -8.36 -0.29
CA ALA A 43 4.25 -9.50 -1.22
C ALA A 43 5.65 -9.53 -1.87
N LEU A 44 6.14 -8.37 -2.32
CA LEU A 44 7.47 -8.24 -2.90
C LEU A 44 8.56 -8.61 -1.88
N TYR A 45 8.45 -8.12 -0.65
CA TYR A 45 9.37 -8.48 0.42
C TYR A 45 9.39 -9.98 0.69
N GLN A 46 8.23 -10.63 0.80
CA GLN A 46 8.13 -12.08 1.03
C GLN A 46 8.85 -12.87 -0.06
N GLY A 47 8.64 -12.51 -1.33
CA GLY A 47 9.27 -13.18 -2.45
C GLY A 47 10.79 -12.99 -2.47
N VAL A 48 11.25 -11.73 -2.37
CA VAL A 48 12.69 -11.42 -2.43
C VAL A 48 13.44 -12.00 -1.22
N ALA A 49 12.88 -11.88 -0.02
CA ALA A 49 13.47 -12.44 1.20
C ALA A 49 13.58 -13.97 1.14
N THR A 50 12.55 -14.65 0.63
CA THR A 50 12.55 -16.11 0.49
C THR A 50 13.62 -16.57 -0.49
N VAL A 51 13.72 -15.93 -1.66
CA VAL A 51 14.76 -16.27 -2.66
C VAL A 51 16.16 -15.98 -2.12
N PHE A 52 16.34 -14.85 -1.44
CA PHE A 52 17.62 -14.52 -0.80
C PHE A 52 18.04 -15.58 0.23
N LEU A 53 17.13 -15.98 1.13
CA LEU A 53 17.45 -16.98 2.14
C LEU A 53 17.64 -18.37 1.54
N ALA A 54 16.91 -18.73 0.48
CA ALA A 54 17.16 -19.97 -0.26
C ALA A 54 18.60 -20.02 -0.78
N GLN A 55 19.10 -18.91 -1.34
CA GLN A 55 20.49 -18.80 -1.80
C GLN A 55 21.50 -18.87 -0.64
N VAL A 56 21.23 -18.20 0.49
CA VAL A 56 22.13 -18.24 1.66
C VAL A 56 22.23 -19.65 2.25
N PHE A 57 21.10 -20.35 2.38
CA PHE A 57 21.04 -21.70 2.95
C PHE A 57 21.28 -22.81 1.91
N GLN A 58 21.57 -22.46 0.65
CA GLN A 58 21.79 -23.41 -0.44
C GLN A 58 20.60 -24.38 -0.62
N VAL A 59 19.38 -23.87 -0.43
CA VAL A 59 18.14 -24.61 -0.67
C VAL A 59 17.69 -24.34 -2.10
N GLU A 60 17.56 -25.39 -2.90
CA GLU A 60 17.09 -25.28 -4.27
C GLU A 60 15.56 -25.14 -4.31
N LEU A 61 15.08 -24.03 -4.88
CA LEU A 61 13.65 -23.80 -5.04
C LEU A 61 13.15 -24.41 -6.35
N SER A 62 12.25 -25.39 -6.24
CA SER A 62 11.53 -25.91 -7.40
C SER A 62 10.50 -24.89 -7.92
N LEU A 63 10.00 -25.09 -9.15
CA LEU A 63 8.89 -24.29 -9.69
C LEU A 63 7.66 -24.29 -8.77
N THR A 64 7.35 -25.44 -8.15
CA THR A 64 6.26 -25.57 -7.18
C THR A 64 6.49 -24.69 -5.97
N ASN A 65 7.72 -24.58 -5.48
CA ASN A 65 8.06 -23.71 -4.36
C ASN A 65 7.84 -22.24 -4.72
N TYR A 66 8.21 -21.82 -5.94
CA TYR A 66 7.93 -20.46 -6.40
C TYR A 66 6.43 -20.15 -6.48
N ILE A 67 5.62 -21.09 -7.00
CA ILE A 67 4.16 -20.94 -7.04
C ILE A 67 3.58 -20.83 -5.62
N PHE A 68 4.07 -21.67 -4.69
CA PHE A 68 3.68 -21.60 -3.28
C PHE A 68 4.03 -20.24 -2.67
N VAL A 69 5.26 -19.75 -2.85
CA VAL A 69 5.72 -18.45 -2.33
C VAL A 69 4.87 -17.31 -2.87
N VAL A 70 4.60 -17.29 -4.17
CA VAL A 70 3.74 -16.25 -4.79
C VAL A 70 2.33 -16.31 -4.22
N THR A 71 1.76 -17.50 -4.09
CA THR A 71 0.40 -17.68 -3.54
C THR A 71 0.32 -17.19 -2.10
N MET A 72 1.29 -17.57 -1.27
CA MET A 72 1.36 -17.13 0.12
C MET A 72 1.61 -15.64 0.25
N ALA A 73 2.47 -15.06 -0.59
CA ALA A 73 2.74 -13.63 -0.63
C ALA A 73 1.49 -12.82 -1.00
N VAL A 74 0.72 -13.29 -1.98
CA VAL A 74 -0.57 -12.67 -2.36
C VAL A 74 -1.59 -12.82 -1.23
N ALA A 75 -1.74 -14.00 -0.64
CA ALA A 75 -2.65 -14.23 0.48
C ALA A 75 -2.30 -13.31 1.68
N ALA A 76 -1.02 -13.20 2.01
CA ALA A 76 -0.51 -12.31 3.04
C ALA A 76 -0.79 -10.83 2.73
N SER A 77 -0.76 -10.43 1.45
CA SER A 77 -0.96 -9.03 1.07
C SER A 77 -2.39 -8.51 1.24
N VAL A 78 -3.38 -9.41 1.26
CA VAL A 78 -4.80 -9.08 1.47
C VAL A 78 -5.21 -9.28 2.93
N GLY A 79 -4.58 -10.23 3.64
CA GLY A 79 -4.99 -10.67 4.97
C GLY A 79 -4.11 -10.19 6.13
N SER A 80 -2.96 -9.54 5.89
CA SER A 80 -2.09 -9.10 6.98
C SER A 80 -2.63 -7.83 7.64
N PRO A 81 -2.87 -7.82 8.95
CA PRO A 81 -3.15 -6.58 9.67
C PRO A 81 -1.99 -5.60 9.48
N ALA A 82 -2.28 -4.30 9.35
CA ALA A 82 -1.29 -3.23 9.15
C ALA A 82 -0.45 -2.91 10.40
N THR A 83 -0.06 -3.94 11.16
CA THR A 83 0.72 -3.86 12.39
C THR A 83 2.20 -4.15 12.13
N PRO A 84 3.12 -3.36 12.74
CA PRO A 84 4.55 -3.63 12.66
C PRO A 84 4.91 -5.04 13.12
N GLY A 85 5.79 -5.72 12.39
CA GLY A 85 6.33 -7.04 12.75
C GLY A 85 5.52 -8.25 12.27
N ALA A 86 4.26 -8.08 11.81
CA ALA A 86 3.47 -9.18 11.25
C ALA A 86 4.14 -9.81 10.01
N GLY A 87 4.83 -9.01 9.20
CA GLY A 87 5.55 -9.47 8.02
C GLY A 87 6.66 -10.49 8.32
N ILE A 88 7.31 -10.41 9.49
CA ILE A 88 8.34 -11.37 9.89
C ILE A 88 7.72 -12.74 10.19
N ILE A 89 6.59 -12.78 10.91
CA ILE A 89 5.91 -14.03 11.28
C ILE A 89 5.47 -14.77 10.02
N ILE A 90 4.86 -14.04 9.09
CA ILE A 90 4.44 -14.59 7.79
C ILE A 90 5.65 -15.11 7.01
N LEU A 91 6.78 -14.39 7.03
CA LEU A 91 7.99 -14.84 6.36
C LEU A 91 8.50 -16.16 6.93
N SER A 92 8.56 -16.30 8.26
CA SER A 92 8.94 -17.57 8.89
C SER A 92 8.10 -18.74 8.39
N MET A 93 6.78 -18.56 8.27
CA MET A 93 5.87 -19.60 7.76
C MET A 93 6.13 -19.94 6.29
N VAL A 94 6.40 -18.93 5.45
CA VAL A 94 6.72 -19.14 4.03
C VAL A 94 8.03 -19.91 3.88
N LEU A 95 9.06 -19.57 4.66
CA LEU A 95 10.36 -20.22 4.64
C LEU A 95 10.26 -21.71 5.02
N GLU A 96 9.57 -22.01 6.12
CA GLU A 96 9.35 -23.40 6.55
C GLU A 96 8.60 -24.21 5.47
N GLY A 97 7.61 -23.60 4.83
CA GLY A 97 6.84 -24.22 3.75
C GLY A 97 7.64 -24.60 2.51
N VAL A 98 8.82 -24.00 2.31
CA VAL A 98 9.74 -24.32 1.20
C VAL A 98 11.04 -25.02 1.67
N GLY A 99 11.11 -25.41 2.94
CA GLY A 99 12.24 -26.15 3.51
C GLY A 99 13.44 -25.28 3.93
N ILE A 100 13.27 -23.97 4.08
CA ILE A 100 14.30 -23.07 4.58
C ILE A 100 14.14 -22.91 6.10
N PRO A 101 15.22 -23.04 6.91
CA PRO A 101 15.12 -22.85 8.35
C PRO A 101 14.60 -21.46 8.73
N ALA A 102 13.56 -21.38 9.56
CA ALA A 102 13.01 -20.10 10.05
C ALA A 102 14.04 -19.25 10.80
N ALA A 103 15.08 -19.86 11.37
CA ALA A 103 16.22 -19.16 11.96
C ALA A 103 16.91 -18.19 10.97
N GLY A 104 16.76 -18.42 9.66
CA GLY A 104 17.23 -17.53 8.59
C GLY A 104 16.65 -16.11 8.66
N VAL A 105 15.47 -15.94 9.25
CA VAL A 105 14.86 -14.63 9.51
C VAL A 105 15.77 -13.73 10.34
N ALA A 106 16.60 -14.30 11.22
CA ALA A 106 17.54 -13.54 12.04
C ALA A 106 18.53 -12.71 11.20
N LEU A 107 18.88 -13.18 9.99
CA LEU A 107 19.73 -12.44 9.04
C LEU A 107 19.04 -11.18 8.51
N ILE A 108 17.71 -11.18 8.43
CA ILE A 108 16.92 -10.06 7.93
C ILE A 108 16.54 -9.10 9.06
N LEU A 109 16.44 -9.56 10.31
CA LEU A 109 16.11 -8.72 11.47
C LEU A 109 16.99 -7.46 11.58
N GLY A 110 18.27 -7.56 11.23
CA GLY A 110 19.20 -6.42 11.27
C GLY A 110 18.84 -5.28 10.29
N VAL A 111 18.18 -5.60 9.18
CA VAL A 111 17.75 -4.63 8.16
C VAL A 111 16.23 -4.47 8.09
N ASP A 112 15.48 -5.27 8.83
CA ASP A 112 14.01 -5.35 8.73
C ASP A 112 13.36 -3.99 8.94
N ARG A 113 13.89 -3.15 9.83
CA ARG A 113 13.34 -1.80 10.05
C ARG A 113 13.40 -0.90 8.82
N ILE A 114 14.48 -0.98 8.04
CA ILE A 114 14.60 -0.21 6.79
C ILE A 114 13.67 -0.81 5.75
N LEU A 115 13.65 -2.15 5.64
CA LEU A 115 12.80 -2.85 4.69
C LEU A 115 11.31 -2.61 4.96
N ASP A 116 10.89 -2.58 6.21
CA ASP A 116 9.51 -2.33 6.62
C ASP A 116 9.03 -0.92 6.24
N MET A 117 9.91 0.08 6.37
CA MET A 117 9.64 1.43 5.89
C MET A 117 9.55 1.50 4.35
N CYS A 118 10.40 0.76 3.65
CA CYS A 118 10.33 0.66 2.19
C CYS A 118 9.02 0.01 1.73
N ARG A 119 8.61 -1.10 2.39
CA ARG A 119 7.33 -1.78 2.12
C ARG A 119 6.15 -0.84 2.29
N THR A 120 6.12 -0.11 3.41
CA THR A 120 5.06 0.87 3.70
C THR A 120 4.99 1.94 2.61
N SER A 121 6.14 2.48 2.20
CA SER A 121 6.20 3.49 1.13
C SER A 121 5.64 2.98 -0.20
N VAL A 122 5.97 1.74 -0.59
CA VAL A 122 5.45 1.12 -1.81
C VAL A 122 3.94 0.88 -1.74
N ASN A 123 3.43 0.43 -0.59
CA ASN A 123 1.99 0.23 -0.39
C ASN A 123 1.23 1.55 -0.56
N VAL A 124 1.68 2.61 0.13
CA VAL A 124 1.07 3.95 0.05
C VAL A 124 1.13 4.51 -1.37
N LEU A 125 2.24 4.30 -2.08
CA LEU A 125 2.35 4.70 -3.48
C LEU A 125 1.30 3.98 -4.34
N GLY A 126 1.09 2.68 -4.14
CA GLY A 126 0.06 1.91 -4.83
C GLY A 126 -1.35 2.44 -4.56
N ASP A 127 -1.65 2.88 -3.34
CA ASP A 127 -2.95 3.47 -2.98
C ASP A 127 -3.18 4.78 -3.76
N VAL A 128 -2.16 5.63 -3.83
CA VAL A 128 -2.18 6.89 -4.58
C VAL A 128 -2.36 6.63 -6.08
N VAL A 129 -1.58 5.70 -6.65
CA VAL A 129 -1.69 5.33 -8.08
C VAL A 129 -3.08 4.77 -8.40
N THR A 130 -3.65 3.96 -7.51
CA THR A 130 -5.00 3.42 -7.67
C THR A 130 -6.03 4.54 -7.68
N CYS A 131 -5.92 5.51 -6.77
CA CYS A 131 -6.79 6.70 -6.75
C CYS A 131 -6.72 7.49 -8.07
N THR A 132 -5.50 7.76 -8.57
CA THR A 132 -5.31 8.48 -9.84
C THR A 132 -5.86 7.71 -11.03
N THR A 133 -5.64 6.39 -11.06
CA THR A 133 -6.12 5.53 -12.15
C THR A 133 -7.64 5.45 -12.16
N VAL A 134 -8.27 5.24 -11.00
CA VAL A 134 -9.74 5.20 -10.89
C VAL A 134 -10.35 6.56 -11.24
N GLN A 135 -9.75 7.67 -10.82
CA GLN A 135 -10.18 9.01 -11.23
C GLN A 135 -10.14 9.18 -12.75
N ALA A 136 -9.06 8.74 -13.41
CA ALA A 136 -8.92 8.85 -14.86
C ALA A 136 -9.91 7.98 -15.63
N LEU A 137 -10.29 6.83 -15.07
CA LEU A 137 -11.26 5.91 -15.67
C LEU A 137 -12.72 6.27 -15.33
N THR A 138 -12.95 7.07 -14.29
CA THR A 138 -14.30 7.50 -13.92
C THR A 138 -14.69 8.69 -14.80
N PRO A 139 -15.80 8.58 -15.58
CA PRO A 139 -16.28 9.71 -16.36
C PRO A 139 -16.50 10.92 -15.47
N ASN A 140 -16.11 12.10 -15.96
CA ASN A 140 -16.49 13.34 -15.30
C ASN A 140 -18.02 13.37 -15.21
N GLN A 141 -18.55 13.26 -13.99
CA GLN A 141 -19.92 13.70 -13.76
C GLN A 141 -19.91 15.21 -14.00
N PRO A 142 -20.82 15.74 -14.83
CA PRO A 142 -20.97 17.19 -14.93
C PRO A 142 -21.16 17.71 -13.51
N ASP A 143 -20.40 18.74 -13.14
CA ASP A 143 -20.38 19.34 -11.81
C ASP A 143 -21.80 19.34 -11.25
N GLN A 144 -22.07 18.45 -10.29
CA GLN A 144 -23.21 18.65 -9.44
C GLN A 144 -22.87 19.93 -8.69
N ALA A 145 -23.44 21.04 -9.15
CA ALA A 145 -23.25 22.34 -8.56
C ALA A 145 -23.36 22.18 -7.05
N MET A 146 -22.23 22.30 -6.36
CA MET A 146 -22.19 22.32 -4.91
C MET A 146 -23.13 23.45 -4.50
N PRO A 147 -24.24 23.17 -3.78
CA PRO A 147 -25.16 24.22 -3.38
C PRO A 147 -24.40 25.14 -2.40
N GLY A 148 -23.93 26.28 -2.90
CA GLY A 148 -23.18 27.23 -2.09
C GLY A 148 -22.37 28.28 -2.84
N ASN A 149 -22.00 28.07 -4.12
CA ASN A 149 -21.20 29.06 -4.85
C ASN A 149 -22.04 29.85 -5.86
N ALA A 150 -23.05 30.56 -5.35
CA ALA A 150 -23.65 31.66 -6.11
C ALA A 150 -22.63 32.81 -6.18
N PRO A 151 -22.32 33.35 -7.37
CA PRO A 151 -21.51 34.57 -7.46
C PRO A 151 -22.23 35.68 -6.70
N GLY A 152 -21.55 36.29 -5.74
CA GLY A 152 -22.07 37.46 -5.03
C GLY A 152 -22.41 38.56 -6.02
N THR A 153 -23.71 38.76 -6.25
CA THR A 153 -24.22 39.95 -6.91
C THR A 153 -24.14 41.12 -5.93
N ALA A 154 -23.24 42.07 -6.18
CA ALA A 154 -23.49 43.51 -6.07
C ALA A 154 -22.16 44.26 -5.96
N ASP A 155 -21.65 44.75 -7.09
CA ASP A 155 -20.90 45.99 -7.10
C ASP A 155 -21.29 46.75 -8.37
N SER A 156 -22.34 47.56 -8.25
CA SER A 156 -22.74 48.56 -9.22
C SER A 156 -23.41 49.71 -8.47
N VAL A 157 -22.59 50.54 -7.81
CA VAL A 157 -23.00 51.88 -7.42
C VAL A 157 -22.64 52.80 -8.60
N GLU A 158 -23.64 53.17 -9.38
CA GLU A 158 -23.55 54.25 -10.38
C GLU A 158 -23.46 55.62 -9.70
N PRO A 159 -22.79 56.60 -10.33
CA PRO A 159 -22.65 57.95 -9.79
C PRO A 159 -23.85 58.85 -10.17
N SER A 160 -24.30 59.67 -9.22
CA SER A 160 -25.12 60.87 -9.45
C SER A 160 -24.67 61.98 -8.52
#